data_AF-A0A2P5XCP3-F1
#
_entry.id   AF-A0A2P5XCP3-F1
#
_cell.length_a   1.000
_cell.length_b   1.000
_cell.length_c   1.000
_cell.angle_alpha   90.00
_cell.angle_beta   90.00
_cell.angle_gamma   90.00
#
_symmetry.space_group_name_H-M   'P 1'
#
loop_
_entity.id
_entity.type
_entity.pdbx_description
1 polymer ?
#
loop_
_entity_poly.entity_id
_entity_poly.type
_entity_poly.pdbx_seq_one_letter_code
_entity_poly.pdbx_strand_id
1 'polypeptide(L)'
;MLVPLTASLYVPGTLDDADKVLVDIGTGYFVEKTMAEGKDYCERKINLLKSNFDQLIEVASKKKTLADEAGLILQAKLKQSSPSS
;
A
#
# COMPACT_ATOMS: atom_id res chain seq x y z
N MET A 1 -19.60 -7.00 23.12
CA MET A 1 -18.25 -6.71 22.58
C MET A 1 -17.65 -5.54 23.36
N LEU A 2 -16.33 -5.50 23.58
CA LEU A 2 -15.68 -4.33 24.17
C LEU A 2 -15.27 -3.37 23.05
N VAL A 3 -15.77 -2.14 23.11
CA VAL A 3 -15.47 -1.11 22.11
C VAL A 3 -14.46 -0.12 22.71
N PRO A 4 -13.33 0.17 22.04
CA PRO A 4 -12.38 1.16 22.52
C PRO A 4 -12.99 2.57 22.41
N LEU A 5 -13.02 3.29 23.54
CA LEU A 5 -13.43 4.71 23.56
C LEU A 5 -12.20 5.62 23.46
N THR A 6 -11.09 5.20 24.07
CA THR A 6 -9.77 5.84 24.00
C THR A 6 -8.68 4.78 24.00
N ALA A 7 -7.41 5.18 23.91
CA ALA A 7 -6.27 4.25 23.87
C ALA A 7 -6.17 3.30 25.09
N SER A 8 -6.70 3.69 26.24
CA SER A 8 -6.60 2.92 27.49
C SER A 8 -7.94 2.54 28.12
N LEU A 9 -9.07 2.84 27.46
CA LEU A 9 -10.41 2.61 28.01
C LEU A 9 -11.30 1.88 27.00
N TYR A 10 -11.91 0.79 27.48
CA TYR A 10 -12.87 -0.02 26.74
C TYR A 10 -14.21 -0.02 27.48
N VAL A 11 -15.30 0.08 26.72
CA VAL A 11 -16.67 0.04 27.24
C VAL A 11 -17.41 -1.16 26.68
N PRO A 12 -18.30 -1.81 27.46
CA PRO A 12 -19.16 -2.86 26.94
C PRO A 12 -20.19 -2.27 25.97
N GLY A 13 -20.29 -2.87 24.79
CA GLY A 13 -21.27 -2.55 23.75
C GLY A 13 -21.96 -3.80 23.22
N THR A 14 -23.21 -3.65 22.81
CA THR A 14 -24.00 -4.67 22.11
C THR A 14 -24.09 -4.31 20.64
N LEU A 15 -24.02 -5.32 19.77
CA LEU A 15 -24.21 -5.13 18.34
C LEU A 15 -25.72 -5.09 18.05
N ASP A 16 -26.15 -4.13 17.24
CA ASP A 16 -27.55 -3.97 16.86
C ASP A 16 -27.87 -4.85 15.64
N ASP A 17 -27.36 -4.47 14.46
CA ASP A 17 -27.44 -5.27 13.23
C ASP A 17 -26.03 -5.75 12.81
N ALA A 18 -25.87 -7.07 12.71
CA ALA A 18 -24.60 -7.70 12.31
C ALA A 18 -24.47 -7.89 10.79
N ASP A 19 -25.56 -7.74 10.04
CA ASP A 19 -25.59 -7.97 8.59
C ASP A 19 -25.27 -6.71 7.78
N LYS A 20 -25.20 -5.56 8.46
CA LYS A 20 -24.92 -4.25 7.89
C LYS A 20 -23.61 -3.68 8.42
N VAL A 21 -22.83 -3.10 7.51
CA VAL A 21 -21.55 -2.47 7.80
C VAL A 21 -21.45 -1.10 7.14
N LEU A 22 -20.81 -0.16 7.84
CA LEU A 22 -20.45 1.14 7.28
C LEU A 22 -19.11 1.02 6.55
N VAL A 23 -19.10 1.41 5.28
CA VAL A 23 -17.92 1.38 4.42
C VAL A 23 -17.50 2.81 4.06
N ASP A 24 -16.25 3.15 4.32
CA ASP A 24 -15.63 4.41 3.90
C ASP A 24 -15.32 4.39 2.40
N ILE A 25 -15.94 5.31 1.66
CA ILE A 25 -15.74 5.48 0.20
C ILE A 25 -14.77 6.62 -0.14
N GLY A 26 -14.23 7.32 0.87
CA GLY A 26 -13.30 8.43 0.74
C GLY A 26 -13.95 9.80 0.95
N THR A 27 -13.12 10.84 1.04
CA THR A 27 -13.55 12.25 1.27
C THR A 27 -14.42 12.47 2.51
N GLY A 28 -14.39 11.54 3.47
CA GLY A 28 -15.17 11.59 4.71
C GLY A 28 -16.60 11.05 4.60
N TYR A 29 -16.95 10.37 3.49
CA TYR A 29 -18.27 9.79 3.30
C TYR A 29 -18.27 8.29 3.61
N PHE A 30 -19.34 7.86 4.29
CA PHE A 30 -19.58 6.46 4.63
C PHE A 30 -20.91 6.01 4.03
N VAL A 31 -20.95 4.78 3.54
CA VAL A 31 -22.15 4.16 2.97
C VAL A 31 -22.45 2.88 3.73
N GLU A 32 -23.72 2.69 4.10
CA GLU A 32 -24.19 1.43 4.67
C GLU A 32 -24.27 0.37 3.55
N LYS A 33 -23.65 -0.78 3.81
CA LYS A 33 -23.54 -1.92 2.90
C LYS A 33 -23.87 -3.21 3.63
N THR A 34 -24.29 -4.21 2.87
CA THR A 34 -24.41 -5.57 3.42
C THR A 34 -23.03 -6.15 3.73
N MET A 35 -22.96 -7.14 4.63
CA MET A 35 -21.72 -7.84 4.94
C MET A 35 -21.02 -8.43 3.70
N ALA A 36 -21.80 -8.96 2.75
CA ALA A 36 -21.25 -9.52 1.51
C ALA A 36 -20.63 -8.44 0.61
N GLU A 37 -21.33 -7.31 0.41
CA GLU A 37 -20.81 -6.17 -0.37
C GLU A 37 -19.61 -5.52 0.31
N GLY A 38 -19.61 -5.41 1.65
CA GLY A 38 -18.49 -4.87 2.42
C GLY A 38 -17.23 -5.73 2.27
N LYS A 39 -17.39 -7.06 2.28
CA LYS A 39 -16.30 -8.00 2.01
C LYS A 39 -15.74 -7.83 0.60
N ASP A 40 -16.60 -7.80 -0.41
CA ASP A 40 -16.20 -7.56 -1.81
C ASP A 40 -15.47 -6.22 -1.98
N TYR A 41 -15.95 -5.16 -1.33
CA TYR A 41 -15.29 -3.86 -1.34
C TYR A 41 -13.86 -3.93 -0.78
N CYS A 42 -13.68 -4.61 0.36
CA CYS A 42 -12.36 -4.81 0.97
C CYS A 42 -11.43 -5.63 0.06
N GLU A 43 -11.93 -6.71 -0.54
CA GLU A 43 -11.16 -7.55 -1.47
C GLU A 43 -10.72 -6.77 -2.71
N ARG A 44 -11.61 -5.97 -3.31
CA ARG A 44 -11.27 -5.07 -4.43
C ARG A 44 -10.20 -4.05 -4.03
N LYS A 45 -10.31 -3.46 -2.84
CA LYS A 45 -9.33 -2.48 -2.34
C LYS A 45 -7.96 -3.11 -2.10
N ILE A 46 -7.92 -4.34 -1.59
CA ILE A 46 -6.69 -5.12 -1.45
C ILE A 46 -6.06 -5.40 -2.82
N ASN A 47 -6.85 -5.84 -3.80
CA ASN A 47 -6.35 -6.15 -5.14
C ASN A 47 -5.81 -4.90 -5.86
N LEU A 48 -6.49 -3.77 -5.73
CA LEU A 48 -6.01 -2.49 -6.24
C LEU A 48 -4.66 -2.11 -5.62
N LEU A 49 -4.54 -2.22 -4.28
CA LEU A 49 -3.31 -1.87 -3.58
C LEU A 49 -2.15 -2.80 -3.98
N LYS A 50 -2.41 -4.10 -4.12
CA LYS A 50 -1.42 -5.07 -4.60
C LYS A 50 -0.95 -4.74 -6.02
N SER A 51 -1.89 -4.50 -6.95
CA SER A 51 -1.55 -4.15 -8.33
C SER A 51 -0.69 -2.89 -8.40
N ASN A 52 -1.03 -1.85 -7.62
CA ASN A 52 -0.25 -0.61 -7.57
C ASN A 52 1.15 -0.84 -6.98
N PHE A 53 1.23 -1.68 -5.94
CA PHE A 53 2.51 -2.05 -5.31
C PHE A 53 3.42 -2.81 -6.27
N ASP A 54 2.89 -3.79 -7.01
CA ASP A 54 3.66 -4.57 -7.98
C ASP A 54 4.20 -3.68 -9.12
N GLN A 55 3.38 -2.76 -9.63
CA GLN A 55 3.82 -1.76 -10.61
C GLN A 55 4.94 -0.86 -10.06
N LEU A 56 4.83 -0.42 -8.81
CA LEU A 56 5.85 0.38 -8.14
C LEU A 56 7.17 -0.38 -8.00
N ILE A 57 7.11 -1.66 -7.60
CA ILE A 57 8.30 -2.53 -7.52
C ILE A 57 8.95 -2.65 -8.89
N GLU A 58 8.18 -2.88 -9.94
CA GLU A 58 8.71 -3.03 -11.30
C GLU A 58 9.46 -1.76 -11.75
N VAL A 59 8.85 -0.59 -11.53
CA VAL A 59 9.48 0.70 -11.86
C VAL A 59 10.73 0.94 -11.01
N ALA A 60 10.68 0.64 -9.72
CA ALA A 60 11.82 0.80 -8.82
C ALA A 60 12.99 -0.13 -9.21
N SER A 61 12.69 -1.39 -9.55
CA SER A 61 13.66 -2.37 -10.00
C SER A 61 14.34 -1.94 -11.30
N LYS A 62 13.56 -1.52 -12.31
CA LYS A 62 14.10 -0.98 -13.57
C LYS A 62 15.01 0.22 -13.34
N LYS A 63 14.59 1.17 -12.49
CA LYS A 63 15.43 2.34 -12.14
C LYS A 63 16.73 1.94 -11.45
N LYS A 64 16.68 0.94 -10.56
CA LYS A 64 17.87 0.41 -9.89
C LYS A 64 18.84 -0.19 -10.90
N THR A 65 18.39 -1.06 -11.81
CA THR A 65 19.24 -1.65 -12.86
C THR A 65 19.90 -0.58 -13.73
N LEU A 66 19.13 0.43 -14.18
CA LEU A 66 19.68 1.53 -14.97
C LEU A 66 20.74 2.34 -14.22
N ALA A 67 20.54 2.59 -12.93
CA ALA A 67 21.51 3.27 -12.09
C ALA A 67 22.79 2.44 -11.91
N ASP A 68 22.64 1.13 -11.68
CA ASP A 68 23.76 0.20 -11.53
C ASP A 68 24.58 0.12 -12.85
N GLU A 69 23.92 0.05 -14.01
CA GLU A 69 24.58 0.08 -15.33
C GLU A 69 25.33 1.39 -15.60
N ALA A 70 24.69 2.54 -15.33
CA ALA A 70 25.33 3.84 -15.47
C ALA A 70 26.56 3.97 -14.55
N GLY A 71 26.46 3.44 -13.33
CA GLY A 71 27.56 3.38 -12.38
C GLY A 71 28.75 2.55 -12.89
N LEU A 72 28.49 1.39 -13.51
CA LEU A 72 29.53 0.55 -14.12
C LEU A 72 30.23 1.27 -15.29
N ILE A 73 29.48 1.90 -16.18
CA ILE A 73 30.03 2.65 -17.32
C ILE A 73 30.88 3.82 -16.82
N LEU A 74 30.40 4.55 -15.81
CA LEU A 74 31.14 5.66 -15.21
C LEU A 74 32.47 5.19 -14.60
N GLN A 75 32.46 4.09 -13.84
CA GLN A 75 33.69 3.53 -13.29
C GLN A 75 34.66 3.05 -14.38
N ALA A 76 34.15 2.45 -15.46
CA ALA A 76 34.99 2.02 -16.58
C ALA A 76 35.65 3.21 -17.30
N LYS A 77 34.89 4.30 -17.53
CA LYS A 77 35.39 5.56 -18.11
C LYS A 77 36.47 6.19 -17.22
N LEU A 78 36.25 6.25 -15.90
CA LEU A 78 37.23 6.80 -14.95
C LEU A 78 38.56 6.02 -14.96
N LYS A 79 38.50 4.69 -15.04
CA LYS A 79 39.71 3.84 -15.15
C LYS A 79 40.45 4.05 -16.47
N GLN A 80 39.75 4.27 -17.59
CA GLN A 80 40.36 4.57 -18.88
C GLN A 80 40.94 5.99 -18.98
N SER A 81 40.35 6.96 -18.25
CA SER A 81 40.83 8.36 -18.23
C SER A 81 41.92 8.61 -17.19
N SER A 82 42.33 7.61 -16.42
CA SER A 82 43.45 7.71 -15.49
C SER A 82 44.76 7.67 -16.30
N PRO A 83 45.58 8.73 -16.32
CA PRO A 83 46.84 8.71 -17.06
C PRO A 83 47.78 7.70 -16.43
N SER A 84 48.37 6.84 -17.25
CA SER A 84 49.52 6.02 -16.86
C SER A 84 50.67 6.98 -16.51
N SER A 85 50.95 7.14 -15.22
CA SER A 85 52.19 7.68 -14.68
C SER A 85 52.91 6.57 -13.94
#